data_AF-A0A2C6A913-F1
#
_entry.id   AF-A0A2C6A913-F1
#
_cell.length_a   1.000
_cell.length_b   1.000
_cell.length_c   1.000
_cell.angle_alpha   90.00
_cell.angle_beta   90.00
_cell.angle_gamma   90.00
#
_symmetry.space_group_name_H-M   'P 1'
#
loop_
_entity.id
_entity.type
_entity.pdbx_description
1 polymer ?
#
loop_
_entity_poly.entity_id
_entity_poly.type
_entity_poly.pdbx_seq_one_letter_code
_entity_poly.pdbx_strand_id
1 'polypeptide(L)'
;TISLGANGVGMYTDASSTGTNPLTNTGKITVGDTGIGMYGYEEDTTGEITAGNSGIGIYSQGGAVNIGGSSTTPKITVGDANATAVFTTGSGQTVTSTDATYNIGDNSYGFVNTGSGNTLNISGGTGTLTDNGVFIYSSDTTGNITSNTKITSTGSNGSNFGIFSAGTVNNVGDITLTNGTGNVGVYAINNGNITNSGNVTLGASTS
;
A
#
# COMPACT_ATOMS: atom_id res chain seq x y z
N THR A 1 -20.84 0.53 -9.24
CA THR A 1 -19.57 0.41 -9.98
C THR A 1 -19.22 1.73 -10.60
N ILE A 2 -17.98 2.18 -10.43
CA ILE A 2 -17.40 3.34 -11.11
C ILE A 2 -16.34 2.81 -12.08
N SER A 3 -16.37 3.26 -13.33
CA SER A 3 -15.39 2.91 -14.36
C SER A 3 -15.02 4.16 -15.13
N LEU A 4 -13.77 4.59 -15.02
CA LEU A 4 -13.24 5.79 -15.65
C LEU A 4 -12.04 5.44 -16.52
N GLY A 5 -11.81 6.25 -17.56
CA GLY A 5 -10.61 6.19 -18.38
C GLY A 5 -9.39 6.79 -17.66
N ALA A 6 -8.37 7.15 -18.45
CA ALA A 6 -7.17 7.79 -17.93
C ALA A 6 -7.46 9.16 -17.29
N ASN A 7 -6.65 9.58 -16.31
CA ASN A 7 -6.71 10.86 -15.59
C ASN A 7 -8.02 11.13 -14.80
N GLY A 8 -8.92 10.15 -14.65
CA GLY A 8 -10.18 10.31 -13.93
C GLY A 8 -10.02 10.17 -12.41
N VAL A 9 -10.89 10.83 -11.64
CA VAL A 9 -11.03 10.62 -10.18
C VAL A 9 -12.37 9.96 -9.89
N GLY A 10 -12.36 8.78 -9.27
CA GLY A 10 -13.56 7.98 -8.99
C GLY A 10 -14.45 8.62 -7.94
N MET A 11 -13.88 8.87 -6.76
CA MET A 11 -14.54 9.57 -5.65
C MET A 11 -13.62 10.70 -5.16
N TYR A 12 -14.18 11.89 -4.95
CA TYR A 12 -13.44 13.07 -4.55
C TYR A 12 -14.18 13.83 -3.45
N THR A 13 -13.41 14.37 -2.51
CA THR A 13 -13.85 15.37 -1.53
C THR A 13 -12.76 16.41 -1.36
N ASP A 14 -13.15 17.66 -1.09
CA ASP A 14 -12.26 18.77 -0.76
C ASP A 14 -12.05 18.92 0.75
N ALA A 15 -12.46 17.92 1.54
CA ALA A 15 -12.27 17.88 2.98
C ALA A 15 -10.79 18.12 3.36
N SER A 16 -10.59 18.96 4.37
CA SER A 16 -9.26 19.27 4.92
C SER A 16 -9.17 18.97 6.43
N SER A 17 -10.16 18.25 6.97
CA SER A 17 -10.28 17.92 8.39
C SER A 17 -11.07 16.63 8.58
N THR A 18 -10.91 15.99 9.73
CA THR A 18 -11.67 14.81 10.13
C THR A 18 -13.14 15.13 10.36
N GLY A 19 -14.03 14.19 10.08
CA GLY A 19 -15.48 14.29 10.27
C GLY A 19 -16.21 15.08 9.18
N THR A 20 -15.53 15.53 8.14
CA THR A 20 -16.13 16.28 7.04
C THR A 20 -16.07 15.47 5.74
N ASN A 21 -17.24 15.11 5.21
CA ASN A 21 -17.40 14.44 3.91
C ASN A 21 -16.50 13.20 3.71
N PRO A 22 -16.53 12.20 4.61
CA PRO A 22 -15.79 10.96 4.43
C PRO A 22 -16.23 10.23 3.16
N LEU A 23 -15.28 9.60 2.48
CA LEU A 23 -15.55 8.79 1.30
C LEU A 23 -15.70 7.32 1.71
N THR A 24 -16.75 6.65 1.21
CA THR A 24 -16.97 5.22 1.46
C THR A 24 -17.21 4.45 0.17
N ASN A 25 -16.37 3.45 -0.11
CA ASN A 25 -16.54 2.51 -1.22
C ASN A 25 -16.90 1.10 -0.73
N THR A 26 -18.10 0.65 -1.07
CA THR A 26 -18.53 -0.75 -0.87
C THR A 26 -18.65 -1.51 -2.19
N GLY A 27 -18.41 -0.84 -3.32
CA GLY A 27 -18.58 -1.38 -4.66
C GLY A 27 -17.25 -1.65 -5.35
N LYS A 28 -17.24 -1.48 -6.68
CA LYS A 28 -16.04 -1.59 -7.50
C LYS A 28 -15.70 -0.25 -8.13
N ILE A 29 -14.46 0.18 -7.98
CA ILE A 29 -13.88 1.35 -8.66
C ILE A 29 -12.80 0.86 -9.61
N THR A 30 -12.84 1.31 -10.85
CA THR A 30 -11.76 1.11 -11.83
C THR A 30 -11.43 2.43 -12.48
N VAL A 31 -10.17 2.85 -12.37
CA VAL A 31 -9.63 4.04 -13.03
C VAL A 31 -8.48 3.65 -13.94
N GLY A 32 -8.36 4.32 -15.08
CA GLY A 32 -7.27 4.08 -16.03
C GLY A 32 -5.93 4.64 -15.54
N ASP A 33 -4.99 4.72 -16.47
CA ASP A 33 -3.67 5.32 -16.22
C ASP A 33 -3.81 6.73 -15.65
N THR A 34 -2.91 7.10 -14.73
CA THR A 34 -2.88 8.38 -13.99
C THR A 34 -4.17 8.75 -13.25
N GLY A 35 -5.16 7.85 -13.20
CA GLY A 35 -6.41 8.06 -12.48
C GLY A 35 -6.27 7.81 -10.98
N ILE A 36 -7.19 8.36 -10.20
CA ILE A 36 -7.28 8.17 -8.74
C ILE A 36 -8.61 7.53 -8.38
N GLY A 37 -8.60 6.39 -7.68
CA GLY A 37 -9.84 5.72 -7.27
C GLY A 37 -10.63 6.54 -6.25
N MET A 38 -10.00 6.86 -5.13
CA MET A 38 -10.54 7.72 -4.07
C MET A 38 -9.52 8.81 -3.72
N TYR A 39 -9.95 10.07 -3.65
CA TYR A 39 -9.10 11.20 -3.30
C TYR A 39 -9.77 12.09 -2.23
N GLY A 40 -9.19 12.13 -1.03
CA GLY A 40 -9.78 12.90 0.07
C GLY A 40 -8.94 13.01 1.33
N TYR A 41 -9.64 12.95 2.47
CA TYR A 41 -9.11 13.10 3.83
C TYR A 41 -9.57 11.99 4.79
N GLU A 42 -10.73 11.38 4.60
CA GLU A 42 -11.13 10.17 5.33
C GLU A 42 -11.74 9.20 4.32
N GLU A 43 -11.21 7.98 4.27
CA GLU A 43 -11.54 7.03 3.21
C GLU A 43 -11.73 5.61 3.77
N ASP A 44 -12.92 5.06 3.56
CA ASP A 44 -13.25 3.68 3.92
C ASP A 44 -13.53 2.87 2.66
N THR A 45 -12.93 1.68 2.53
CA THR A 45 -13.30 0.74 1.46
C THR A 45 -13.41 -0.69 1.96
N THR A 46 -14.56 -1.31 1.71
CA THR A 46 -14.75 -2.77 1.74
C THR A 46 -14.90 -3.35 0.34
N GLY A 47 -14.89 -2.49 -0.67
CA GLY A 47 -15.02 -2.82 -2.08
C GLY A 47 -13.68 -2.95 -2.83
N GLU A 48 -13.76 -3.30 -4.11
CA GLU A 48 -12.60 -3.44 -4.99
C GLU A 48 -12.15 -2.08 -5.56
N ILE A 49 -10.84 -1.92 -5.74
CA ILE A 49 -10.24 -0.78 -6.44
C ILE A 49 -9.21 -1.29 -7.45
N THR A 50 -9.25 -0.77 -8.68
CA THR A 50 -8.23 -1.02 -9.71
C THR A 50 -7.77 0.31 -10.28
N ALA A 51 -6.46 0.56 -10.26
CA ALA A 51 -5.85 1.73 -10.86
C ALA A 51 -4.85 1.31 -11.95
N GLY A 52 -4.83 2.03 -13.07
CA GLY A 52 -3.88 1.81 -14.17
C GLY A 52 -2.46 2.26 -13.85
N ASN A 53 -1.63 2.35 -14.87
CA ASN A 53 -0.23 2.78 -14.75
C ASN A 53 -0.16 4.22 -14.25
N SER A 54 0.77 4.50 -13.33
CA SER A 54 0.90 5.80 -12.66
C SER A 54 -0.38 6.27 -11.94
N GLY A 55 -1.37 5.38 -11.80
CA GLY A 55 -2.62 5.63 -11.11
C GLY A 55 -2.49 5.33 -9.61
N ILE A 56 -3.45 5.86 -8.84
CA ILE A 56 -3.50 5.70 -7.40
C ILE A 56 -4.84 5.09 -7.01
N GLY A 57 -4.84 4.03 -6.20
CA GLY A 57 -6.08 3.44 -5.68
C GLY A 57 -6.78 4.40 -4.71
N ILE A 58 -6.08 4.76 -3.63
CA ILE A 58 -6.54 5.68 -2.59
C ILE A 58 -5.45 6.74 -2.37
N TYR A 59 -5.77 8.01 -2.55
CA TYR A 59 -4.93 9.14 -2.19
C TYR A 59 -5.55 9.84 -0.98
N SER A 60 -4.86 9.83 0.16
CA SER A 60 -5.33 10.47 1.38
C SER A 60 -4.39 11.58 1.88
N GLN A 61 -4.98 12.75 2.14
CA GLN A 61 -4.28 13.94 2.64
C GLN A 61 -4.25 14.04 4.17
N GLY A 62 -5.04 13.25 4.89
CA GLY A 62 -5.13 13.28 6.35
C GLY A 62 -6.11 12.24 6.89
N GLY A 63 -6.60 12.41 8.12
CA GLY A 63 -7.66 11.57 8.70
C GLY A 63 -7.37 10.07 8.79
N ALA A 64 -8.40 9.24 8.68
CA ALA A 64 -8.30 7.79 8.76
C ALA A 64 -8.56 7.15 7.40
N VAL A 65 -7.74 6.16 7.04
CA VAL A 65 -7.97 5.29 5.87
C VAL A 65 -8.23 3.87 6.38
N ASN A 66 -9.40 3.31 6.12
CA ASN A 66 -9.74 1.94 6.51
C ASN A 66 -10.03 1.06 5.28
N ILE A 67 -9.33 -0.06 5.18
CA ILE A 67 -9.42 -0.99 4.04
C ILE A 67 -9.75 -2.38 4.58
N GLY A 68 -10.88 -2.92 4.13
CA GLY A 68 -11.36 -4.24 4.54
C GLY A 68 -11.86 -4.29 5.97
N GLY A 69 -11.85 -5.48 6.56
CA GLY A 69 -12.44 -5.75 7.87
C GLY A 69 -12.51 -7.25 8.14
N SER A 70 -12.95 -7.64 9.34
CA SER A 70 -12.97 -9.05 9.77
C SER A 70 -13.86 -9.97 8.92
N SER A 71 -14.78 -9.42 8.12
CA SER A 71 -15.71 -10.15 7.26
C SER A 71 -15.60 -9.79 5.78
N THR A 72 -14.62 -8.96 5.40
CA THR A 72 -14.49 -8.44 4.03
C THR A 72 -13.03 -8.48 3.57
N THR A 73 -12.81 -8.99 2.35
CA THR A 73 -11.48 -9.18 1.78
C THR A 73 -11.30 -8.40 0.47
N PRO A 74 -11.35 -7.05 0.50
CA PRO A 74 -11.31 -6.26 -0.72
C PRO A 74 -10.03 -6.51 -1.50
N LYS A 75 -10.13 -6.47 -2.83
CA LYS A 75 -9.00 -6.56 -3.73
C LYS A 75 -8.63 -5.18 -4.26
N ILE A 76 -7.38 -4.77 -4.05
CA ILE A 76 -6.80 -3.57 -4.64
C ILE A 76 -5.73 -3.99 -5.64
N THR A 77 -5.86 -3.55 -6.89
CA THR A 77 -4.92 -3.87 -7.98
C THR A 77 -4.38 -2.60 -8.59
N VAL A 78 -3.07 -2.54 -8.81
CA VAL A 78 -2.41 -1.41 -9.46
C VAL A 78 -1.58 -1.86 -10.64
N GLY A 79 -1.46 -0.98 -11.63
CA GLY A 79 -0.78 -1.23 -12.89
C GLY A 79 0.71 -1.52 -12.77
N ASP A 80 1.36 -1.72 -13.92
CA ASP A 80 2.71 -2.24 -14.07
C ASP A 80 3.78 -1.15 -14.26
N ALA A 81 3.45 0.11 -13.94
CA ALA A 81 4.42 1.20 -14.00
C ALA A 81 4.05 2.35 -13.06
N ASN A 82 4.83 2.55 -11.99
CA ASN A 82 4.72 3.68 -11.05
C ASN A 82 3.33 3.87 -10.42
N ALA A 83 2.52 2.83 -10.33
CA ALA A 83 1.18 2.91 -9.74
C ALA A 83 1.23 2.66 -8.22
N THR A 84 0.26 3.14 -7.47
CA THR A 84 0.25 3.04 -5.99
C THR A 84 -1.12 2.62 -5.46
N ALA A 85 -1.21 1.59 -4.61
CA ALA A 85 -2.50 1.17 -4.08
C ALA A 85 -3.05 2.19 -3.06
N VAL A 86 -2.20 2.65 -2.14
CA VAL A 86 -2.53 3.64 -1.10
C VAL A 86 -1.41 4.66 -0.98
N PHE A 87 -1.70 5.93 -1.22
CA PHE A 87 -0.77 7.04 -1.12
C PHE A 87 -1.21 8.00 0.00
N THR A 88 -0.38 8.16 1.01
CA THR A 88 -0.66 8.94 2.22
C THR A 88 0.34 10.08 2.37
N THR A 89 -0.17 11.29 2.63
CA THR A 89 0.62 12.52 2.80
C THR A 89 0.38 13.26 4.12
N GLY A 90 -0.62 12.86 4.90
CA GLY A 90 -1.04 13.58 6.10
C GLY A 90 -0.06 13.56 7.27
N SER A 91 -0.42 14.24 8.35
CA SER A 91 0.33 14.23 9.62
C SER A 91 -0.48 13.55 10.71
N GLY A 92 0.12 12.59 11.43
CA GLY A 92 -0.58 11.80 12.45
C GLY A 92 -1.73 10.95 11.89
N GLN A 93 -1.72 10.68 10.59
CA GLN A 93 -2.71 9.87 9.89
C GLN A 93 -2.65 8.42 10.37
N THR A 94 -3.80 7.74 10.41
CA THR A 94 -3.84 6.28 10.64
C THR A 94 -4.40 5.57 9.41
N VAL A 95 -3.61 4.65 8.86
CA VAL A 95 -4.03 3.73 7.79
C VAL A 95 -4.19 2.34 8.40
N THR A 96 -5.39 1.78 8.28
CA THR A 96 -5.70 0.43 8.77
C THR A 96 -6.16 -0.44 7.60
N SER A 97 -5.44 -1.52 7.34
CA SER A 97 -5.85 -2.54 6.37
C SER A 97 -6.05 -3.87 7.09
N THR A 98 -7.21 -4.49 6.89
CA THR A 98 -7.58 -5.78 7.48
C THR A 98 -8.05 -6.73 6.39
N ASP A 99 -7.34 -7.83 6.22
CA ASP A 99 -7.68 -8.96 5.34
C ASP A 99 -7.85 -8.63 3.85
N ALA A 100 -7.22 -7.57 3.37
CA ALA A 100 -7.26 -7.16 1.97
C ALA A 100 -6.21 -7.89 1.10
N THR A 101 -6.53 -8.04 -0.19
CA THR A 101 -5.61 -8.57 -1.20
C THR A 101 -5.07 -7.44 -2.07
N TYR A 102 -3.74 -7.33 -2.15
CA TYR A 102 -3.04 -6.35 -2.95
C TYR A 102 -2.29 -7.02 -4.10
N ASN A 103 -2.61 -6.63 -5.33
CA ASN A 103 -1.88 -7.03 -6.52
C ASN A 103 -1.10 -5.81 -7.04
N ILE A 104 0.22 -5.86 -6.87
CA ILE A 104 1.12 -4.76 -7.19
C ILE A 104 1.91 -5.13 -8.44
N GLY A 105 1.64 -4.42 -9.53
CA GLY A 105 2.34 -4.60 -10.80
C GLY A 105 3.81 -4.19 -10.74
N ASP A 106 4.47 -4.27 -11.89
CA ASP A 106 5.89 -3.90 -12.02
C ASP A 106 6.16 -2.44 -11.60
N ASN A 107 7.32 -2.20 -10.99
CA ASN A 107 7.78 -0.86 -10.60
C ASN A 107 6.72 -0.03 -9.83
N SER A 108 5.89 -0.70 -9.04
CA SER A 108 4.70 -0.12 -8.42
C SER A 108 4.66 -0.43 -6.92
N TYR A 109 3.72 0.22 -6.23
CA TYR A 109 3.73 0.32 -4.79
C TYR A 109 2.40 -0.15 -4.19
N GLY A 110 2.47 -0.87 -3.06
CA GLY A 110 1.30 -1.10 -2.22
C GLY A 110 0.96 0.18 -1.46
N PHE A 111 1.74 0.48 -0.44
CA PHE A 111 1.57 1.65 0.41
C PHE A 111 2.73 2.61 0.24
N VAL A 112 2.44 3.88 0.01
CA VAL A 112 3.41 4.98 0.01
C VAL A 112 3.03 5.97 1.10
N ASN A 113 3.87 6.09 2.12
CA ASN A 113 3.72 7.07 3.18
C ASN A 113 4.81 8.14 3.07
N THR A 114 4.41 9.36 2.71
CA THR A 114 5.31 10.52 2.61
C THR A 114 4.99 11.60 3.65
N GLY A 115 4.01 11.33 4.52
CA GLY A 115 3.62 12.21 5.60
C GLY A 115 4.55 12.13 6.82
N SER A 116 4.05 12.56 7.98
CA SER A 116 4.83 12.66 9.22
C SER A 116 4.05 12.13 10.42
N GLY A 117 4.69 11.27 11.22
CA GLY A 117 4.10 10.66 12.41
C GLY A 117 2.90 9.76 12.11
N ASN A 118 2.79 9.23 10.90
CA ASN A 118 1.69 8.39 10.47
C ASN A 118 1.84 6.96 11.01
N THR A 119 0.71 6.31 11.24
CA THR A 119 0.66 4.91 11.67
C THR A 119 0.01 4.05 10.60
N LEU A 120 0.71 2.99 10.17
CA LEU A 120 0.21 2.02 9.19
C LEU A 120 0.03 0.67 9.90
N ASN A 121 -1.21 0.21 10.03
CA ASN A 121 -1.58 -1.07 10.61
C ASN A 121 -2.12 -2.00 9.51
N ILE A 122 -1.24 -2.81 8.93
CA ILE A 122 -1.54 -3.62 7.74
C ILE A 122 -1.56 -5.10 8.15
N SER A 123 -2.73 -5.72 8.21
CA SER A 123 -2.93 -7.02 8.84
C SER A 123 -3.78 -7.99 8.01
N GLY A 124 -3.47 -9.28 8.12
CA GLY A 124 -4.17 -10.32 7.36
C GLY A 124 -3.95 -10.21 5.86
N GLY A 125 -4.75 -10.94 5.07
CA GLY A 125 -4.74 -10.82 3.61
C GLY A 125 -3.38 -11.15 2.97
N THR A 126 -3.17 -10.63 1.76
CA THR A 126 -1.95 -10.90 0.98
C THR A 126 -1.50 -9.67 0.18
N GLY A 127 -0.18 -9.52 0.02
CA GLY A 127 0.44 -8.59 -0.92
C GLY A 127 1.29 -9.36 -1.92
N THR A 128 0.94 -9.28 -3.21
CA THR A 128 1.69 -9.92 -4.30
C THR A 128 2.37 -8.86 -5.14
N LEU A 129 3.70 -8.94 -5.22
CA LEU A 129 4.56 -8.07 -6.01
C LEU A 129 5.00 -8.78 -7.30
N THR A 130 5.04 -8.08 -8.42
CA THR A 130 5.64 -8.62 -9.65
C THR A 130 7.15 -8.35 -9.68
N ASP A 131 7.66 -7.42 -10.51
CA ASP A 131 9.08 -7.05 -10.56
C ASP A 131 9.33 -5.61 -10.08
N ASN A 132 10.40 -5.39 -9.32
CA ASN A 132 10.77 -4.09 -8.75
C ASN A 132 9.64 -3.44 -7.91
N GLY A 133 8.71 -4.24 -7.39
CA GLY A 133 7.60 -3.77 -6.59
C GLY A 133 8.01 -3.50 -5.14
N VAL A 134 7.31 -2.57 -4.49
CA VAL A 134 7.50 -2.28 -3.07
C VAL A 134 6.17 -2.40 -2.35
N PHE A 135 6.04 -3.32 -1.39
CA PHE A 135 4.75 -3.47 -0.70
C PHE A 135 4.48 -2.29 0.25
N ILE A 136 5.43 -1.88 1.09
CA ILE A 136 5.35 -0.65 1.88
C ILE A 136 6.60 0.19 1.67
N TYR A 137 6.43 1.45 1.28
CA TYR A 137 7.45 2.48 1.26
C TYR A 137 7.04 3.61 2.21
N SER A 138 7.91 3.99 3.13
CA SER A 138 7.69 5.11 4.04
C SER A 138 8.94 5.97 4.19
N SER A 139 8.84 7.26 3.86
CA SER A 139 9.89 8.25 4.15
C SER A 139 9.71 8.94 5.51
N ASP A 140 8.63 8.62 6.22
CA ASP A 140 8.28 9.18 7.51
C ASP A 140 9.22 8.65 8.63
N THR A 141 10.10 9.52 9.12
CA THR A 141 11.09 9.18 10.16
C THR A 141 10.49 8.98 11.54
N THR A 142 9.28 9.49 11.78
CA THR A 142 8.56 9.33 13.07
C THR A 142 7.36 8.39 12.94
N GLY A 143 7.16 7.84 11.74
CA GLY A 143 6.08 6.92 11.42
C GLY A 143 6.27 5.54 12.04
N ASN A 144 5.15 4.85 12.22
CA ASN A 144 5.09 3.52 12.83
C ASN A 144 4.36 2.57 11.88
N ILE A 145 5.01 1.46 11.50
CA ILE A 145 4.44 0.43 10.66
C ILE A 145 4.31 -0.85 11.49
N THR A 146 3.10 -1.40 11.57
CA THR A 146 2.87 -2.77 12.02
C THR A 146 2.33 -3.57 10.85
N SER A 147 3.03 -4.65 10.47
CA SER A 147 2.60 -5.52 9.37
C SER A 147 2.46 -6.98 9.80
N ASN A 148 1.29 -7.55 9.50
CA ASN A 148 0.95 -8.96 9.61
C ASN A 148 0.35 -9.48 8.28
N THR A 149 0.72 -8.88 7.17
CA THR A 149 0.27 -9.32 5.84
C THR A 149 1.30 -10.26 5.24
N LYS A 150 0.85 -11.34 4.61
CA LYS A 150 1.75 -12.22 3.85
C LYS A 150 2.18 -11.52 2.56
N ILE A 151 3.48 -11.35 2.36
CA ILE A 151 4.04 -10.67 1.18
C ILE A 151 4.76 -11.71 0.31
N THR A 152 4.43 -11.77 -0.97
CA THR A 152 5.03 -12.70 -1.94
C THR A 152 5.42 -12.01 -3.24
N SER A 153 6.42 -12.54 -3.95
CA SER A 153 6.76 -12.11 -5.32
C SER A 153 6.38 -13.15 -6.36
N THR A 154 5.85 -12.73 -7.52
CA THR A 154 5.56 -13.60 -8.67
C THR A 154 6.31 -13.23 -9.96
N GLY A 155 7.03 -12.09 -9.98
CA GLY A 155 7.83 -11.65 -11.12
C GLY A 155 9.01 -12.56 -11.46
N SER A 156 9.89 -12.11 -12.37
CA SER A 156 11.04 -12.89 -12.86
C SER A 156 12.40 -12.23 -12.60
N ASN A 157 12.44 -10.91 -12.47
CA ASN A 157 13.66 -10.10 -12.37
C ASN A 157 14.04 -9.78 -10.92
N GLY A 158 13.06 -9.66 -10.02
CA GLY A 158 13.31 -9.44 -8.58
C GLY A 158 13.41 -7.96 -8.19
N SER A 159 14.39 -7.59 -7.38
CA SER A 159 14.56 -6.25 -6.76
C SER A 159 13.33 -5.73 -6.01
N ASN A 160 12.50 -6.65 -5.52
CA ASN A 160 11.31 -6.32 -4.76
C ASN A 160 11.67 -5.96 -3.31
N PHE A 161 10.91 -5.05 -2.72
CA PHE A 161 10.98 -4.72 -1.29
C PHE A 161 9.68 -5.11 -0.59
N GLY A 162 9.78 -5.88 0.49
CA GLY A 162 8.64 -6.08 1.37
C GLY A 162 8.29 -4.78 2.08
N ILE A 163 9.19 -4.28 2.93
CA ILE A 163 9.00 -3.04 3.67
C ILE A 163 10.27 -2.19 3.60
N PHE A 164 10.13 -0.96 3.11
CA PHE A 164 11.13 0.09 3.16
C PHE A 164 10.63 1.20 4.08
N SER A 165 11.38 1.58 5.11
CA SER A 165 10.93 2.61 6.06
C SER A 165 12.06 3.50 6.59
N ALA A 166 11.79 4.79 6.78
CA ALA A 166 12.64 5.68 7.57
C ALA A 166 12.28 5.66 9.08
N GLY A 167 11.12 5.11 9.44
CA GLY A 167 10.59 5.09 10.81
C GLY A 167 10.69 3.73 11.48
N THR A 168 9.80 3.46 12.45
CA THR A 168 9.76 2.19 13.18
C THR A 168 8.92 1.16 12.44
N VAL A 169 9.40 -0.08 12.37
CA VAL A 169 8.72 -1.23 11.74
C VAL A 169 8.63 -2.38 12.73
N ASN A 170 7.43 -2.92 12.88
CA ASN A 170 7.16 -4.19 13.54
C ASN A 170 6.52 -5.16 12.53
N ASN A 171 7.32 -6.08 11.99
CA ASN A 171 6.84 -7.08 11.05
C ASN A 171 6.65 -8.44 11.74
N VAL A 172 5.42 -8.94 11.74
CA VAL A 172 5.08 -10.29 12.19
C VAL A 172 4.60 -11.19 11.05
N GLY A 173 4.30 -10.60 9.87
CA GLY A 173 3.86 -11.33 8.67
C GLY A 173 5.03 -12.00 7.94
N ASP A 174 4.71 -13.07 7.22
CA ASP A 174 5.69 -13.78 6.39
C ASP A 174 5.99 -13.01 5.10
N ILE A 175 7.27 -12.91 4.75
CA ILE A 175 7.78 -12.31 3.52
C ILE A 175 8.53 -13.37 2.71
N THR A 176 8.03 -13.70 1.51
CA THR A 176 8.63 -14.67 0.58
C THR A 176 8.90 -14.01 -0.78
N LEU A 177 10.12 -13.50 -0.97
CA LEU A 177 10.55 -12.84 -2.21
C LEU A 177 11.62 -13.68 -2.91
N THR A 178 11.21 -14.82 -3.46
CA THR A 178 12.11 -15.86 -3.97
C THR A 178 12.44 -15.73 -5.45
N ASN A 179 11.68 -14.93 -6.20
CA ASN A 179 11.85 -14.82 -7.64
C ASN A 179 12.77 -13.67 -8.01
N GLY A 180 13.63 -13.90 -9.01
CA GLY A 180 14.65 -12.93 -9.42
C GLY A 180 15.76 -12.74 -8.40
N THR A 181 16.55 -11.68 -8.57
CA THR A 181 17.70 -11.37 -7.71
C THR A 181 17.55 -10.04 -6.99
N GLY A 182 18.22 -9.88 -5.85
CA GLY A 182 18.33 -8.57 -5.18
C GLY A 182 17.09 -8.13 -4.40
N ASN A 183 16.19 -9.06 -4.06
CA ASN A 183 15.03 -8.76 -3.24
C ASN A 183 15.44 -8.42 -1.79
N VAL A 184 14.65 -7.58 -1.14
CA VAL A 184 14.87 -7.11 0.22
C VAL A 184 13.61 -7.32 1.04
N GLY A 185 13.72 -8.03 2.17
CA GLY A 185 12.58 -8.30 3.05
C GLY A 185 12.08 -7.04 3.76
N VAL A 186 12.87 -6.56 4.73
CA VAL A 186 12.60 -5.34 5.49
C VAL A 186 13.88 -4.51 5.54
N TYR A 187 13.78 -3.23 5.21
CA TYR A 187 14.90 -2.30 5.16
C TYR A 187 14.54 -0.98 5.82
N ALA A 188 15.46 -0.48 6.65
CA ALA A 188 15.30 0.79 7.33
C ALA A 188 16.46 1.74 7.06
N ILE A 189 16.14 3.04 7.00
CA ILE A 189 17.08 4.15 6.85
C ILE A 189 16.92 5.14 8.00
N ASN A 190 17.79 6.15 8.08
CA ASN A 190 17.66 7.30 9.00
C ASN A 190 17.50 6.92 10.49
N ASN A 191 18.15 5.83 10.92
CA ASN A 191 18.02 5.25 12.27
C ASN A 191 16.62 4.72 12.60
N GLY A 192 15.82 4.37 11.59
CA GLY A 192 14.59 3.60 11.77
C GLY A 192 14.87 2.25 12.43
N ASN A 193 13.97 1.81 13.29
CA ASN A 193 14.10 0.56 14.04
C ASN A 193 13.24 -0.52 13.42
N ILE A 194 13.80 -1.71 13.22
CA ILE A 194 13.05 -2.89 12.73
C ILE A 194 13.03 -3.95 13.83
N THR A 195 11.83 -4.40 14.16
CA THR A 195 11.58 -5.67 14.84
C THR A 195 10.91 -6.61 13.86
N ASN A 196 11.52 -7.76 13.59
CA ASN A 196 10.93 -8.80 12.76
C ASN A 196 10.76 -10.08 13.56
N SER A 197 9.54 -10.61 13.60
CA SER A 197 9.23 -11.94 14.13
C SER A 197 8.51 -12.87 13.15
N GLY A 198 8.20 -12.39 11.93
CA GLY A 198 7.71 -13.23 10.83
C GLY A 198 8.84 -13.92 10.07
N ASN A 199 8.53 -14.92 9.24
CA ASN A 199 9.55 -15.58 8.42
C ASN A 199 9.92 -14.68 7.24
N VAL A 200 11.22 -14.58 6.93
CA VAL A 200 11.72 -13.88 5.74
C VAL A 200 12.51 -14.87 4.88
N THR A 201 11.98 -15.17 3.70
CA THR A 201 12.59 -16.07 2.70
C THR A 201 12.88 -15.28 1.44
N LEU A 202 14.15 -15.16 1.08
CA LEU A 202 14.60 -14.40 -0.09
C LEU A 202 15.28 -15.31 -1.11
N GLY A 203 15.18 -14.92 -2.38
CA GLY A 203 15.86 -15.56 -3.49
C GLY A 203 17.35 -15.24 -3.54
N ALA A 204 17.95 -15.43 -4.73
CA ALA A 204 19.35 -15.14 -4.94
C ALA A 204 19.66 -13.64 -4.74
N SER A 205 20.83 -13.33 -4.21
CA SER A 205 21.32 -11.94 -4.05
C SER A 205 22.18 -11.54 -5.25
N THR A 206 22.33 -10.24 -5.47
CA THR A 206 23.33 -9.69 -6.39
C THR A 206 24.69 -9.56 -5.70
N SER A 207 25.77 -9.74 -6.46
CA SER A 207 27.17 -9.63 -6.00
C SER A 207 27.75 -8.24 -6.25
#